data_AF-I2CW22-F1
#
_entry.id   AF-I2CW22-F1
#
_cell.length_a   1.000
_cell.length_b   1.000
_cell.length_c   1.000
_cell.angle_alpha   90.00
_cell.angle_beta   90.00
_cell.angle_gamma   90.00
#
_symmetry.space_group_name_H-M   'P 1'
#
loop_
_entity.id
_entity.type
_entity.pdbx_description
1 polymer ?
#
loop_
_entity_poly.entity_id
_entity_poly.type
_entity_poly.pdbx_seq_one_letter_code
_entity_poly.pdbx_strand_id
1 'polypeptide(L)'
;MPEVERKPKITASRKLLLKSLMLAKAKECWEQEHEEREAEKVRYLAERIPTLQTRGLSLSALQDLCRELHAKVEVVDEERYDIEAKCLHNTREIKDLKLKVMDLRGKFKRPPLRRVRVSADAMLRALLGSKHKVSMDLRANLKSVKKEDTEKERPVEVGDWRKNVEAMSGMEGRKKMFDAAKSPTSQ
;
A
#
# COMPACT_ATOMS: atom_id res chain seq x y z
N MET A 1 0.72 -35.36 -29.32
CA MET A 1 -0.34 -35.15 -28.32
C MET A 1 0.09 -33.98 -27.45
N PRO A 2 -0.67 -32.88 -27.35
CA PRO A 2 -0.30 -31.78 -26.46
C PRO A 2 -0.43 -32.25 -25.01
N GLU A 3 0.59 -31.98 -24.21
CA GLU A 3 0.66 -32.36 -22.80
C GLU A 3 -0.41 -31.58 -22.01
N VAL A 4 -1.33 -32.29 -21.35
CA VAL A 4 -2.43 -31.67 -20.59
C VAL A 4 -1.85 -31.05 -19.33
N GLU A 5 -1.73 -29.72 -19.32
CA GLU A 5 -1.25 -28.95 -18.19
C GLU A 5 -2.14 -29.21 -16.95
N ARG A 6 -1.56 -29.82 -15.91
CA ARG A 6 -2.29 -30.15 -14.68
C ARG A 6 -2.62 -28.87 -13.92
N LYS A 7 -3.91 -28.63 -13.65
CA LYS A 7 -4.36 -27.49 -12.85
C LYS A 7 -3.65 -27.49 -11.47
N PRO A 8 -3.09 -26.36 -11.03
CA PRO A 8 -2.36 -26.28 -9.76
C PRO A 8 -3.30 -26.55 -8.57
N LYS A 9 -2.83 -27.34 -7.60
CA LYS A 9 -3.60 -27.74 -6.40
C LYS A 9 -4.11 -26.57 -5.55
N ILE A 10 -3.43 -25.42 -5.61
CA ILE A 10 -3.77 -24.20 -4.87
C ILE A 10 -3.91 -23.04 -5.86
N THR A 11 -5.05 -22.36 -5.79
CA THR A 11 -5.34 -21.19 -6.62
C THR A 11 -4.39 -20.03 -6.31
N ALA A 12 -4.09 -19.22 -7.31
CA ALA A 12 -3.26 -18.02 -7.13
C ALA A 12 -3.85 -17.07 -6.08
N SER A 13 -5.18 -16.92 -6.05
CA SER A 13 -5.91 -16.11 -5.06
C SER A 13 -5.65 -16.58 -3.63
N ARG A 14 -5.62 -17.90 -3.38
CA ARG A 14 -5.30 -18.44 -2.05
C ARG A 14 -3.86 -18.15 -1.66
N LYS A 15 -2.90 -18.29 -2.58
CA LYS A 15 -1.49 -17.93 -2.32
C LYS A 15 -1.33 -16.46 -1.99
N LEU A 16 -2.03 -15.58 -2.71
CA LEU A 16 -2.01 -14.14 -2.46
C LEU A 16 -2.60 -13.79 -1.09
N LEU A 17 -3.75 -14.37 -0.75
CA LEU A 17 -4.37 -14.20 0.57
C LEU A 17 -3.42 -14.61 1.69
N LEU A 18 -2.77 -15.79 1.57
CA LEU A 18 -1.80 -16.25 2.56
C LEU A 18 -0.61 -15.30 2.70
N LYS A 19 -0.04 -14.82 1.58
CA LYS A 19 1.03 -13.81 1.62
C LYS A 19 0.59 -12.52 2.31
N SER A 20 -0.63 -12.05 2.04
CA SER A 20 -1.19 -10.87 2.68
C SER A 20 -1.35 -11.05 4.19
N LEU A 21 -1.83 -12.22 4.63
CA LEU A 21 -1.96 -12.55 6.05
C LEU A 21 -0.61 -12.66 6.74
N MET A 22 0.38 -13.28 6.08
CA MET A 22 1.75 -13.35 6.59
C MET A 22 2.37 -11.96 6.75
N LEU A 23 2.18 -11.07 5.77
CA LEU A 23 2.69 -9.71 5.85
C LEU A 23 1.99 -8.90 6.94
N ALA A 24 0.67 -9.07 7.09
CA ALA A 24 -0.09 -8.43 8.17
C ALA A 24 0.43 -8.87 9.54
N LYS A 25 0.66 -10.18 9.75
CA LYS A 25 1.23 -10.70 11.00
C LYS A 25 2.67 -10.25 11.22
N ALA A 26 3.49 -10.24 10.17
CA ALA A 26 4.87 -9.75 10.26
C ALA A 26 4.92 -8.27 10.68
N LYS A 27 3.99 -7.45 10.17
CA LYS A 27 3.87 -6.05 10.57
C LYS A 27 3.49 -5.92 12.05
N GLU A 28 2.48 -6.67 12.50
CA GLU A 28 2.06 -6.67 13.91
C GLU A 28 3.23 -7.07 14.84
N CYS A 29 3.95 -8.15 14.52
CA CYS A 29 5.12 -8.58 15.29
C CYS A 29 6.23 -7.53 15.29
N TRP A 30 6.43 -6.83 14.18
CA TRP A 30 7.44 -5.77 14.08
C TRP A 30 7.09 -4.55 14.94
N GLU A 31 5.82 -4.16 14.98
CA GLU A 31 5.33 -3.09 15.86
C GLU A 31 5.48 -3.47 17.33
N GLN A 32 5.10 -4.70 17.69
CA GLN A 32 5.30 -5.24 19.05
C GLN A 32 6.77 -5.25 19.46
N GLU A 33 7.68 -5.76 18.63
CA GLU A 33 9.12 -5.78 18.92
C GLU A 33 9.67 -4.36 19.12
N HIS A 34 9.17 -3.39 18.34
CA HIS A 34 9.56 -1.99 18.48
C HIS A 34 9.12 -1.41 19.84
N GLU A 35 7.89 -1.68 20.27
CA GLU A 35 7.38 -1.25 21.58
C GLU A 35 8.18 -1.89 22.73
N GLU A 36 8.44 -3.21 22.65
CA GLU A 36 9.23 -3.93 23.63
C GLU A 36 10.66 -3.36 23.72
N ARG A 37 11.28 -3.02 22.58
CA ARG A 37 12.61 -2.42 22.54
C ARG A 37 12.66 -1.04 23.20
N GLU A 38 11.67 -0.18 22.95
CA GLU A 38 11.62 1.14 23.58
C GLU A 38 11.33 1.02 25.09
N ALA A 39 10.45 0.09 25.50
CA ALA A 39 10.20 -0.19 26.91
C ALA A 39 11.47 -0.69 27.63
N GLU A 40 12.22 -1.60 27.00
CA GLU A 40 13.49 -2.09 27.51
C GLU A 40 14.51 -0.97 27.67
N LYS A 41 14.62 -0.09 26.66
CA LYS A 41 15.52 1.07 26.70
C LYS A 41 15.18 1.99 27.88
N VAL A 42 13.90 2.27 28.12
CA VAL A 42 13.47 3.07 29.27
C VAL A 42 13.83 2.38 30.58
N ARG A 43 13.58 1.07 30.69
CA ARG A 43 13.92 0.28 31.89
C ARG A 43 15.43 0.31 32.18
N TYR A 44 16.23 0.04 31.15
CA TYR A 44 17.70 0.05 31.24
C TYR A 44 18.24 1.43 31.68
N LEU A 45 17.73 2.51 31.10
CA LEU A 45 18.15 3.87 31.45
C LEU A 45 17.72 4.25 32.87
N ALA A 46 16.54 3.82 33.32
CA ALA A 46 16.07 4.09 34.68
C ALA A 46 16.93 3.40 35.75
N GLU A 47 17.45 2.21 35.46
CA GLU A 47 18.38 1.48 36.33
C GLU A 47 19.78 2.12 36.33
N ARG A 48 20.30 2.46 35.15
CA ARG A 48 21.67 2.99 34.99
C ARG A 48 21.81 4.46 35.39
N ILE A 49 20.76 5.25 35.19
CA ILE A 49 20.74 6.69 35.41
C ILE A 49 19.49 7.04 36.23
N PRO A 50 19.47 6.71 37.53
CA PRO A 50 18.36 7.06 38.41
C PRO A 50 18.27 8.59 38.54
N THR A 51 17.06 9.08 38.82
CA THR A 51 16.81 10.50 39.02
C THR A 51 17.69 11.06 40.13
N LEU A 52 18.49 12.07 39.82
CA LEU A 52 19.39 12.71 40.78
C LEU A 52 18.60 13.39 41.90
N GLN A 53 18.85 12.96 43.13
CA GLN A 53 18.31 13.59 44.33
C GLN A 53 19.37 14.47 44.98
N THR A 54 19.28 15.78 44.75
CA THR A 54 20.21 16.76 45.31
C THR A 54 19.68 17.46 46.56
N ARG A 55 18.40 17.29 46.87
CA ARG A 55 17.75 17.92 48.01
C ARG A 55 18.25 17.29 49.32
N GLY A 56 18.64 18.13 50.27
CA GLY A 56 19.12 17.68 51.58
C GLY A 56 20.59 17.24 51.62
N LEU A 57 21.32 17.32 50.49
CA LEU A 57 22.77 17.10 50.49
C LEU A 57 23.50 18.33 51.05
N SER A 58 24.57 18.07 51.81
CA SER A 58 25.50 19.12 52.24
C SER A 58 26.36 19.61 51.07
N LEU A 59 27.00 20.76 51.22
CA LEU A 59 27.90 21.31 50.19
C LEU A 59 29.02 20.33 49.81
N SER A 60 29.63 19.66 50.79
CA SER A 60 30.68 18.66 50.53
C SER A 60 30.13 17.48 49.73
N ALA A 61 28.99 16.94 50.12
CA ALA A 61 28.37 15.81 49.43
C ALA A 61 27.98 16.17 47.98
N LEU A 62 27.56 17.41 47.73
CA LEU A 62 27.31 17.90 46.37
C LEU A 62 28.60 18.00 45.54
N GLN A 63 29.71 18.46 46.13
CA GLN A 63 31.00 18.52 45.45
C GLN A 63 31.52 17.12 45.11
N ASP A 64 31.35 16.15 46.02
CA ASP A 64 31.73 14.75 45.79
C ASP A 64 30.90 14.13 44.67
N LEU A 65 29.58 14.34 44.68
CA LEU A 65 28.69 13.89 43.61
C LEU A 65 29.08 14.47 42.25
N CYS A 66 29.39 15.76 42.17
CA CYS A 66 29.84 16.40 40.93
C CYS A 66 31.13 15.77 40.39
N ARG A 67 32.10 15.47 41.27
CA ARG A 67 33.35 14.78 40.89
C ARG A 67 33.09 13.36 40.40
N GLU A 68 32.21 12.63 41.06
CA GLU A 68 31.84 11.27 40.67
C GLU A 68 31.14 11.24 39.31
N LEU A 69 30.17 12.14 39.08
CA LEU A 69 29.48 12.24 37.80
C LEU A 69 30.43 12.61 36.67
N HIS A 70 31.36 13.53 36.91
CA HIS A 70 32.36 13.90 35.91
C HIS A 70 33.23 12.70 35.50
N ALA A 71 33.76 11.95 36.48
CA ALA A 71 34.55 10.76 36.20
C ALA A 71 33.73 9.68 35.45
N LYS A 72 32.46 9.50 35.80
CA LYS A 72 31.55 8.59 35.10
C LYS A 72 31.31 9.00 33.64
N VAL A 73 31.20 10.29 33.36
CA VAL A 73 31.00 10.79 31.99
C VAL A 73 32.18 10.42 31.10
N GLU A 74 33.42 10.54 31.59
CA GLU A 74 34.62 10.17 30.84
C GLU A 74 34.59 8.68 30.44
N VAL A 75 34.29 7.80 31.39
CA VAL A 75 34.20 6.35 31.14
C VAL A 75 33.06 6.02 30.16
N VAL A 76 31.88 6.61 30.35
CA VAL A 76 30.72 6.33 29.47
C VAL A 76 30.96 6.85 28.05
N ASP A 77 31.66 7.98 27.88
CA ASP A 77 31.97 8.49 26.54
C ASP A 77 33.00 7.61 25.81
N GLU A 78 33.98 7.06 26.53
CA GLU A 78 34.91 6.05 25.99
C GLU A 78 34.15 4.79 25.54
N GLU A 79 33.27 4.24 26.39
CA GLU A 79 32.42 3.09 26.04
C GLU A 79 31.54 3.39 24.82
N ARG A 80 30.95 4.61 24.76
CA ARG A 80 30.13 5.07 23.64
C ARG A 80 30.95 5.10 22.34
N TYR A 81 32.17 5.64 22.40
CA TYR A 81 33.07 5.71 21.25
C TYR A 81 33.42 4.31 20.71
N ASP A 82 33.74 3.36 21.58
CA ASP A 82 34.04 1.98 21.19
C ASP A 82 32.83 1.28 20.55
N ILE A 83 31.64 1.47 21.10
CA ILE A 83 30.40 0.94 20.52
C ILE A 83 30.13 1.57 19.15
N GLU A 84 30.31 2.88 19.02
CA GLU A 84 30.16 3.59 17.75
C GLU A 84 31.13 3.07 16.68
N ALA A 85 32.40 2.84 17.05
CA ALA A 85 33.41 2.28 16.16
C ALA A 85 33.02 0.88 15.65
N LYS A 86 32.52 0.01 16.55
CA LYS A 86 32.00 -1.33 16.19
C LYS A 86 30.79 -1.23 15.24
N CYS A 87 29.84 -0.35 15.53
CA CYS A 87 28.69 -0.10 14.66
C CYS A 87 29.10 0.41 13.27
N LEU A 88 30.10 1.30 13.19
CA LEU A 88 30.65 1.78 11.93
C LEU A 88 31.32 0.64 11.14
N HIS A 89 32.09 -0.20 11.81
CA HIS A 89 32.72 -1.37 11.18
C HIS A 89 31.67 -2.29 10.55
N ASN A 90 30.67 -2.70 11.33
CA ASN A 90 29.57 -3.54 10.85
C ASN A 90 28.81 -2.87 9.69
N THR A 91 28.60 -1.55 9.75
CA THR A 91 27.92 -0.79 8.69
C THR A 91 28.73 -0.82 7.39
N ARG A 92 30.05 -0.69 7.46
CA ARG A 92 30.95 -0.79 6.29
C ARG A 92 30.90 -2.20 5.71
N GLU A 93 31.02 -3.23 6.54
CA GLU A 93 30.95 -4.62 6.08
C GLU A 93 29.61 -4.93 5.40
N ILE A 94 28.48 -4.51 5.99
CA ILE A 94 27.16 -4.67 5.38
C ILE A 94 27.08 -3.96 4.03
N LYS A 95 27.67 -2.78 3.90
CA LYS A 95 27.70 -2.04 2.63
C LYS A 95 28.50 -2.80 1.57
N ASP A 96 29.68 -3.31 1.94
CA ASP A 96 30.55 -4.05 1.03
C ASP A 96 29.90 -5.38 0.61
N LEU A 97 29.27 -6.09 1.55
CA LEU A 97 28.51 -7.30 1.27
C LEU A 97 27.31 -7.01 0.36
N LYS A 98 26.59 -5.90 0.58
CA LYS A 98 25.48 -5.49 -0.31
C LYS A 98 25.97 -5.25 -1.74
N LEU A 99 27.13 -4.61 -1.91
CA LEU A 99 27.74 -4.41 -3.23
C LEU A 99 28.12 -5.75 -3.89
N LYS A 100 28.80 -6.63 -3.16
CA LYS A 100 29.15 -7.98 -3.65
C LYS A 100 27.90 -8.77 -4.05
N VAL A 101 26.84 -8.72 -3.25
CA VAL A 101 25.55 -9.36 -3.58
C VAL A 101 24.97 -8.77 -4.86
N MET A 102 25.03 -7.45 -5.05
CA MET A 102 24.55 -6.82 -6.29
C MET A 102 25.35 -7.27 -7.51
N ASP A 103 26.67 -7.38 -7.41
CA ASP A 103 27.53 -7.82 -8.51
C ASP A 103 27.29 -9.30 -8.85
N LEU A 104 27.12 -10.16 -7.84
CA LEU A 104 26.83 -11.59 -7.99
C LEU A 104 25.43 -11.88 -8.53
N ARG A 105 24.43 -11.07 -8.16
CA ARG A 105 23.04 -11.22 -8.64
C ARG A 105 22.89 -10.89 -10.14
N GLY A 106 23.99 -10.54 -10.80
CA GLY A 106 24.08 -10.25 -12.23
C GLY A 106 23.62 -8.84 -12.56
N LYS A 107 24.13 -8.33 -13.69
CA LYS A 107 23.88 -6.99 -14.24
C LYS A 107 22.41 -6.83 -14.68
N PHE A 108 21.48 -6.72 -13.73
CA PHE A 108 20.30 -5.87 -13.98
C PHE A 108 20.89 -4.54 -14.46
N LYS A 109 20.51 -4.08 -15.67
CA LYS A 109 20.91 -2.76 -16.15
C LYS A 109 20.53 -1.79 -15.04
N ARG A 110 21.51 -1.33 -14.26
CA ARG A 110 21.31 -0.29 -13.25
C ARG A 110 20.64 0.83 -14.02
N PRO A 111 19.34 1.12 -13.78
CA PRO A 111 18.68 2.16 -14.54
C PRO A 111 19.57 3.40 -14.43
N PRO A 112 19.92 4.07 -15.54
CA PRO A 112 20.83 5.19 -15.50
C PRO A 112 20.34 6.16 -14.44
N LEU A 113 21.22 6.62 -13.56
CA LEU A 113 20.87 7.50 -12.46
C LEU A 113 20.22 8.77 -13.03
N ARG A 114 18.89 8.79 -13.10
CA ARG A 114 18.13 9.98 -13.52
C ARG A 114 18.12 10.92 -12.33
N ARG A 115 18.38 12.20 -12.57
CA ARG A 115 18.19 13.26 -11.58
C ARG A 115 16.70 13.34 -11.27
N VAL A 116 16.25 12.62 -10.25
CA VAL A 116 14.87 12.68 -9.77
C VAL A 116 14.72 14.00 -9.04
N ARG A 117 13.96 14.92 -9.61
CA ARG A 117 13.52 16.13 -8.92
C ARG A 117 12.43 15.73 -7.92
N VAL A 118 12.26 16.55 -6.87
CA VAL A 118 11.16 16.42 -5.91
C VAL A 118 9.85 16.15 -6.67
N SER A 119 9.13 15.08 -6.30
CA SER A 119 7.88 14.71 -6.98
C SER A 119 6.86 15.84 -6.86
N ALA A 120 5.94 15.95 -7.83
CA ALA A 120 4.88 16.95 -7.78
C ALA A 120 4.07 16.84 -6.47
N ASP A 121 3.80 15.61 -6.00
CA ASP A 121 3.10 15.36 -4.74
C ASP A 121 3.91 15.83 -3.50
N ALA A 122 5.23 15.59 -3.48
CA ALA A 122 6.09 16.08 -2.40
C ALA A 122 6.19 17.60 -2.40
N MET A 123 6.27 18.22 -3.57
CA MET A 123 6.28 19.69 -3.72
C MET A 123 4.93 20.30 -3.33
N LEU A 124 3.81 19.70 -3.76
CA LEU A 124 2.46 20.16 -3.41
C LEU A 124 2.16 19.98 -1.92
N ARG A 125 2.59 18.88 -1.30
CA ARG A 125 2.48 18.69 0.15
C ARG A 125 3.32 19.71 0.92
N ALA A 126 4.52 20.04 0.43
CA ALA A 126 5.36 21.06 1.05
C ALA A 126 4.79 22.49 0.90
N LEU A 127 4.22 22.82 -0.27
CA LEU A 127 3.67 24.16 -0.55
C LEU A 127 2.26 24.39 0.00
N LEU A 128 1.41 23.34 0.02
CA LEU A 128 -0.01 23.44 0.37
C LEU A 128 -0.35 22.75 1.70
N GLY A 129 0.62 22.10 2.34
CA GLY A 129 0.46 21.47 3.64
C GLY A 129 -0.73 20.50 3.69
N SER A 130 -1.59 20.66 4.70
CA SER A 130 -2.75 19.80 4.95
C SER A 130 -3.88 19.91 3.91
N LYS A 131 -3.86 20.92 3.02
CA LYS A 131 -4.87 21.08 1.97
C LYS A 131 -4.68 20.09 0.81
N HIS A 132 -3.48 19.54 0.59
CA HIS A 132 -3.26 18.54 -0.45
C HIS A 132 -3.54 17.13 0.08
N LYS A 133 -4.82 16.71 0.01
CA LYS A 133 -5.27 15.34 0.38
C LYS A 133 -5.39 14.39 -0.82
N VAL A 134 -5.05 14.84 -2.03
CA VAL A 134 -5.21 14.03 -3.24
C VAL A 134 -3.93 13.23 -3.44
N SER A 135 -3.96 11.95 -3.07
CA SER A 135 -2.91 11.03 -3.51
C SER A 135 -3.01 10.87 -5.03
N MET A 136 -1.91 11.12 -5.75
CA MET A 136 -1.81 10.82 -7.20
C MET A 136 -1.71 9.31 -7.48
N ASP A 137 -2.03 8.45 -6.52
CA ASP A 137 -2.10 7.01 -6.73
C ASP A 137 -3.13 6.67 -7.82
N LEU A 138 -2.80 5.70 -8.67
CA LEU A 138 -3.69 5.17 -9.72
C LEU A 138 -5.09 4.80 -9.19
N ARG A 139 -5.17 4.46 -7.90
CA ARG A 139 -6.40 4.07 -7.19
C ARG A 139 -7.35 5.25 -6.91
N ALA A 140 -6.84 6.47 -6.75
CA ALA A 140 -7.65 7.62 -6.37
C ALA A 140 -8.52 8.17 -7.51
N ASN A 141 -8.14 7.91 -8.76
CA ASN A 141 -8.87 8.36 -9.97
C ASN A 141 -9.87 7.33 -10.52
N LEU A 142 -9.96 6.14 -9.92
CA LEU A 142 -10.94 5.15 -10.33
C LEU A 142 -12.26 5.42 -9.61
N LYS A 143 -13.34 5.64 -10.37
CA LYS A 143 -14.70 5.75 -9.81
C LYS A 143 -15.02 4.46 -9.03
N SER A 144 -15.15 4.54 -7.72
CA SER A 144 -15.67 3.46 -6.91
C SER A 144 -17.15 3.29 -7.25
N VAL A 145 -17.53 2.18 -7.91
CA VAL A 145 -18.92 1.77 -7.97
C VAL A 145 -19.30 1.32 -6.56
N LYS A 146 -19.99 2.19 -5.81
CA LYS A 146 -20.72 1.74 -4.63
C LYS A 146 -21.70 0.67 -5.10
N LYS A 147 -21.53 -0.58 -4.64
CA LYS A 147 -22.64 -1.53 -4.58
C LYS A 147 -23.59 -1.05 -3.49
N GLU A 148 -24.27 0.05 -3.73
CA GLU A 148 -25.56 0.30 -3.10
C GLU A 148 -26.57 -0.50 -3.94
N ASP A 149 -27.41 -1.26 -3.26
CA ASP A 149 -28.34 -2.25 -3.81
C ASP A 149 -29.07 -1.73 -5.06
N THR A 150 -28.70 -2.28 -6.22
CA THR A 150 -29.31 -1.97 -7.52
C THR A 150 -30.67 -2.66 -7.68
N GLU A 151 -31.49 -2.63 -6.63
CA GLU A 151 -32.85 -3.18 -6.64
C GLU A 151 -33.94 -2.13 -6.36
N LYS A 152 -33.58 -0.87 -6.08
CA LYS A 152 -34.55 0.24 -6.01
C LYS A 152 -34.09 1.39 -6.89
N GLU A 153 -34.99 1.81 -7.78
CA GLU A 153 -34.83 2.88 -8.76
C GLU A 153 -34.05 2.53 -10.04
N ARG A 154 -34.63 1.64 -10.86
CA ARG A 154 -34.54 1.86 -12.31
C ARG A 154 -35.48 3.02 -12.64
N PRO A 155 -35.01 4.13 -13.23
CA PRO A 155 -35.89 5.10 -13.85
C PRO A 155 -36.70 4.38 -14.93
N VAL A 156 -38.01 4.33 -14.71
CA VAL A 156 -39.01 3.98 -15.72
C VAL A 156 -38.95 5.06 -16.78
N GLU A 157 -38.05 4.94 -17.77
CA GLU A 157 -37.99 5.89 -18.90
C GLU A 157 -37.07 5.37 -20.02
N VAL A 158 -37.36 4.16 -20.53
CA VAL A 158 -37.13 3.91 -21.96
C VAL A 158 -38.50 4.08 -22.59
N GLY A 159 -38.75 5.31 -23.06
CA GLY A 159 -40.01 5.74 -23.65
C GLY A 159 -40.47 4.75 -24.72
N ASP A 160 -41.72 4.33 -24.58
CA ASP A 160 -42.49 3.56 -25.54
C ASP A 160 -42.48 4.29 -26.90
N TRP A 161 -41.65 3.84 -27.84
CA TRP A 161 -41.57 4.41 -29.19
C TRP A 161 -42.75 4.04 -30.09
N ARG A 162 -43.77 3.36 -29.56
CA ARG A 162 -44.99 3.09 -30.31
C ARG A 162 -46.10 4.03 -29.89
N LYS A 163 -46.10 5.23 -30.48
CA LYS A 163 -47.35 5.95 -30.74
C LYS A 163 -47.21 6.97 -31.86
N ASN A 164 -47.88 6.63 -32.96
CA ASN A 164 -48.26 7.46 -34.10
C ASN A 164 -47.09 7.85 -35.03
N VAL A 165 -47.17 7.66 -36.35
CA VAL A 165 -48.28 8.10 -37.19
C VAL A 165 -48.46 7.20 -38.41
N GLU A 166 -49.71 6.81 -38.66
CA GLU A 166 -50.22 6.42 -39.97
C GLU A 166 -49.89 7.50 -40.99
N ALA A 167 -49.04 7.18 -41.96
CA ALA A 167 -49.07 7.85 -43.24
C ALA A 167 -49.14 6.76 -44.29
N MET A 168 -50.38 6.45 -44.68
CA MET A 168 -50.73 6.12 -46.05
C MET A 168 -50.08 7.19 -46.95
N SER A 169 -48.80 6.99 -47.28
CA SER A 169 -48.16 7.66 -48.39
C SER A 169 -48.33 6.72 -49.57
N GLY A 170 -49.37 7.04 -50.34
CA GLY A 170 -49.47 6.84 -51.78
C GLY A 170 -48.64 5.73 -52.42
N MET A 171 -49.40 4.87 -53.10
CA MET A 171 -49.22 4.56 -54.53
C MET A 171 -48.98 3.06 -54.77
N GLU A 172 -49.99 2.30 -55.20
CA GLU A 172 -50.62 2.31 -56.54
C GLU A 172 -50.01 1.18 -57.39
N GLY A 173 -50.53 -0.02 -57.13
CA GLY A 173 -50.19 -1.23 -57.86
C GLY A 173 -51.26 -2.29 -57.61
N ARG A 174 -51.96 -2.69 -58.68
CA ARG A 174 -53.14 -3.57 -58.70
C ARG A 174 -52.94 -4.84 -57.84
N LYS A 175 -53.71 -4.94 -56.76
CA LYS A 175 -53.91 -6.16 -55.95
C LYS A 175 -54.45 -7.28 -56.85
N LYS A 176 -53.63 -8.28 -57.16
CA LYS A 176 -54.08 -9.51 -57.85
C LYS A 176 -54.77 -10.41 -56.83
N MET A 177 -56.10 -10.36 -56.79
CA MET A 177 -56.93 -11.44 -56.27
C MET A 177 -57.19 -12.39 -57.46
N PHE A 178 -56.80 -13.66 -57.34
CA PHE A 178 -57.26 -14.70 -58.26
C PHE A 178 -58.22 -15.61 -57.48
N ASP A 179 -59.51 -15.40 -57.69
CA ASP A 179 -60.57 -16.37 -57.40
C ASP A 179 -60.57 -17.42 -58.52
N ALA A 180 -60.27 -18.68 -58.17
CA ALA A 180 -60.54 -19.82 -59.04
C ALA A 180 -61.72 -20.60 -58.44
N ALA A 181 -62.93 -20.25 -58.88
CA ALA A 181 -64.13 -21.00 -58.57
C ALA A 181 -64.18 -22.31 -59.39
N LYS A 182 -64.32 -23.41 -58.63
CA LYS A 182 -65.14 -24.63 -58.85
C LYS A 182 -65.14 -25.35 -60.21
N SER A 183 -64.98 -26.67 -60.13
CA SER A 183 -65.91 -27.66 -60.72
C SER A 183 -65.71 -29.05 -60.05
N PRO A 184 -66.57 -30.08 -60.25
CA PRO A 184 -67.51 -30.57 -59.23
C PRO A 184 -67.39 -32.09 -58.92
N THR A 185 -68.24 -32.59 -58.00
CA THR A 185 -69.10 -33.81 -58.12
C THR A 185 -69.10 -34.75 -56.89
N SER A 186 -70.27 -35.37 -56.68
CA SER A 186 -70.67 -36.47 -55.78
C SER A 186 -70.98 -36.07 -54.33
N GLN A 187 -72.17 -36.28 -53.77
CA GLN A 187 -73.40 -37.03 -54.13
C GLN A 187 -74.62 -36.25 -53.63
#